data_AF-A0A1Q7IUW4-F1
#
_entry.id   AF-A0A1Q7IUW4-F1
#
_cell.length_a   1.000
_cell.length_b   1.000
_cell.length_c   1.000
_cell.angle_alpha   90.00
_cell.angle_beta   90.00
_cell.angle_gamma   90.00
#
_symmetry.space_group_name_H-M   'P 1'
#
loop_
_entity.id
_entity.type
_entity.pdbx_description
1 polymer ?
#
loop_
_entity_poly.entity_id
_entity_poly.type
_entity_poly.pdbx_seq_one_letter_code
_entity_poly.pdbx_strand_id
1 'polypeptide(L)'
;MAKRTASAKKQARASVRRTMRNRAVRSEVKTKIVKARRTLTEAPVAESERYAVALDAIRALDRAAAKGILHANNAARRKARLTRQLVKLAGLPAAGAGSGGSRPKKASAAPAARARTDDKKAAPKKTGSK
;
A
#
# COMPACT_ATOMS: atom_id res chain seq x y z
N MET A 1 -25.36 3.51 -14.52
CA MET A 1 -26.42 2.49 -14.51
C MET A 1 -26.98 2.34 -13.10
N ALA A 2 -28.25 2.68 -12.88
CA ALA A 2 -28.90 2.58 -11.58
C ALA A 2 -28.93 1.12 -11.11
N LYS A 3 -28.51 0.85 -9.87
CA LYS A 3 -28.54 -0.49 -9.30
C LYS A 3 -30.01 -0.92 -9.14
N ARG A 4 -30.41 -1.97 -9.85
CA ARG A 4 -31.81 -2.41 -10.01
C ARG A 4 -32.41 -3.02 -8.74
N THR A 5 -31.61 -3.64 -7.86
CA THR A 5 -32.08 -4.31 -6.63
C THR A 5 -31.93 -3.43 -5.37
N ALA A 6 -32.84 -3.58 -4.41
CA ALA A 6 -32.85 -2.79 -3.16
C ALA A 6 -31.56 -2.95 -2.33
N SER A 7 -31.04 -4.17 -2.26
CA SER A 7 -29.75 -4.48 -1.60
C SER A 7 -28.59 -3.75 -2.25
N ALA A 8 -28.55 -3.69 -3.58
CA ALA A 8 -27.50 -3.04 -4.34
C ALA A 8 -27.54 -1.51 -4.15
N LYS A 9 -28.73 -0.88 -4.09
CA LYS A 9 -28.91 0.54 -3.75
C LYS A 9 -28.42 0.85 -2.32
N LYS A 10 -28.66 -0.04 -1.35
CA LYS A 10 -28.14 0.10 0.03
C LYS A 10 -26.60 0.04 0.05
N GLN A 11 -26.00 -0.91 -0.65
CA GLN A 11 -24.55 -1.04 -0.73
C GLN A 11 -23.88 0.15 -1.42
N ALA A 12 -24.50 0.74 -2.45
CA ALA A 12 -24.00 1.98 -3.05
C ALA A 12 -23.92 3.12 -2.02
N ARG A 13 -24.99 3.36 -1.26
CA ARG A 13 -25.02 4.38 -0.20
C ARG A 13 -23.97 4.12 0.88
N ALA A 14 -23.79 2.86 1.30
CA ALA A 14 -22.76 2.49 2.26
C ALA A 14 -21.34 2.67 1.71
N SER A 15 -21.11 2.32 0.44
CA SER A 15 -19.81 2.46 -0.23
C SER A 15 -19.36 3.92 -0.30
N VAL A 16 -20.26 4.84 -0.65
CA VAL A 16 -19.95 6.28 -0.69
C VAL A 16 -19.48 6.78 0.67
N ARG A 17 -20.21 6.45 1.75
CA ARG A 17 -19.83 6.83 3.13
C ARG A 17 -18.47 6.26 3.54
N ARG A 18 -18.22 4.98 3.24
CA ARG A 18 -16.93 4.34 3.53
C ARG A 18 -15.79 4.98 2.73
N THR A 19 -16.04 5.29 1.46
CA THR A 19 -15.06 5.91 0.57
C THR A 19 -14.66 7.30 1.05
N MET A 20 -15.61 8.12 1.48
CA MET A 20 -15.32 9.46 2.05
C MET A 20 -14.40 9.38 3.27
N ARG A 21 -14.72 8.51 4.24
CA ARG A 21 -13.87 8.31 5.44
C ARG A 21 -12.50 7.75 5.09
N ASN A 22 -12.46 6.74 4.23
CA ASN A 22 -11.20 6.10 3.83
C ASN A 22 -10.31 7.07 3.04
N ARG A 23 -10.90 7.97 2.24
CA ARG A 23 -10.17 9.01 1.52
C ARG A 23 -9.46 9.93 2.50
N ALA A 24 -10.17 10.47 3.49
CA ALA A 24 -9.60 11.37 4.50
C ALA A 24 -8.42 10.72 5.26
N VAL A 25 -8.64 9.51 5.80
CA VAL A 25 -7.58 8.79 6.53
C VAL A 25 -6.39 8.45 5.62
N ARG A 26 -6.63 8.06 4.36
CA ARG A 26 -5.54 7.76 3.41
C ARG A 26 -4.74 9.01 3.07
N SER A 27 -5.40 10.17 2.89
CA SER A 27 -4.69 11.44 2.65
C SER A 27 -3.86 11.84 3.86
N GLU A 28 -4.41 11.79 5.07
CA GLU A 28 -3.69 12.12 6.31
C GLU A 28 -2.42 11.25 6.48
N VAL A 29 -2.57 9.93 6.31
CA VAL A 29 -1.44 8.99 6.39
C VAL A 29 -0.41 9.29 5.30
N LYS A 30 -0.84 9.58 4.07
CA LYS A 30 0.08 9.95 2.98
C LYS A 30 0.85 11.23 3.33
N THR A 31 0.16 12.26 3.84
CA THR A 31 0.78 13.52 4.24
C THR A 31 1.82 13.31 5.34
N LYS A 32 1.50 12.54 6.39
CA LYS A 32 2.45 12.21 7.46
C LYS A 32 3.69 11.48 6.96
N ILE A 33 3.53 10.54 6.02
CA ILE A 33 4.66 9.83 5.40
C ILE A 33 5.52 10.78 4.56
N VAL A 34 4.90 11.67 3.78
CA VAL A 34 5.64 12.65 2.97
C VAL A 34 6.39 13.61 3.88
N LYS A 35 5.76 14.10 4.95
CA LYS A 35 6.41 14.95 5.96
C LYS A 35 7.61 14.24 6.56
N ALA A 36 7.43 13.01 7.04
CA ALA A 36 8.54 12.21 7.59
C ALA A 36 9.68 12.01 6.59
N ARG A 37 9.38 11.78 5.30
CA ARG A 37 10.44 11.63 4.29
C ARG A 37 11.19 12.94 4.03
N ARG A 38 10.48 14.07 3.96
CA ARG A 38 11.10 15.38 3.74
C ARG A 38 12.00 15.78 4.89
N THR A 39 11.54 15.60 6.14
CA THR A 39 12.34 15.89 7.34
C THR A 39 13.59 15.01 7.45
N LEU A 40 13.60 13.84 6.80
CA LEU A 40 14.77 12.96 6.74
C LEU A 40 15.79 13.39 5.68
N THR A 41 15.36 14.11 4.63
CA THR A 41 16.23 14.56 3.54
C THR A 41 16.72 15.99 3.72
N GLU A 42 15.97 16.85 4.38
CA GLU A 42 16.31 18.25 4.60
C GLU A 42 17.21 18.40 5.85
N ALA A 43 18.35 19.08 5.69
CA ALA A 43 19.22 19.52 6.79
C ALA A 43 19.02 21.03 7.01
N PRO A 44 19.11 21.58 8.24
CA PRO A 44 19.48 20.95 9.51
C PRO A 44 18.25 20.76 10.43
N VAL A 45 17.51 19.66 10.28
CA VAL A 45 16.48 19.29 11.26
C VAL A 45 17.14 18.55 12.43
N ALA A 46 16.82 18.93 13.67
CA ALA A 46 17.32 18.26 14.87
C ALA A 46 16.91 16.77 14.89
N GLU A 47 17.79 15.91 15.40
CA GLU A 47 17.60 14.46 15.43
C GLU A 47 16.27 14.07 16.14
N SER A 48 15.96 14.73 17.25
CA SER A 48 14.74 14.54 18.05
C SER A 48 13.46 14.79 17.26
N GLU A 49 13.44 15.82 16.42
CA GLU A 49 12.30 16.16 15.57
C GLU A 49 12.09 15.13 14.47
N ARG A 50 13.18 14.60 13.88
CA ARG A 50 13.11 13.54 12.87
C ARG A 50 12.48 12.28 13.44
N TYR A 51 12.90 11.88 14.65
CA TYR A 51 12.32 10.73 15.34
C TYR A 51 10.86 10.94 15.69
N ALA A 52 10.47 12.11 16.22
CA ALA A 52 9.09 12.41 16.57
C ALA A 52 8.16 12.34 15.34
N VAL A 53 8.54 12.97 14.24
CA VAL A 53 7.75 12.97 13.00
C VAL A 53 7.63 11.55 12.41
N ALA A 54 8.69 10.75 12.48
CA ALA A 54 8.67 9.37 12.01
C ALA A 54 7.78 8.48 12.89
N LEU A 55 7.84 8.63 14.22
CA LEU A 55 6.97 7.91 15.15
C LEU A 55 5.49 8.22 14.90
N ASP A 56 5.15 9.47 14.65
CA ASP A 56 3.78 9.88 14.33
C ASP A 56 3.28 9.30 13.01
N ALA A 57 4.16 9.19 12.00
CA ALA A 57 3.84 8.51 10.75
C ALA A 57 3.62 7.00 10.96
N ILE A 58 4.43 6.35 11.81
CA ILE A 58 4.28 4.93 12.16
C ILE A 58 2.97 4.69 12.92
N ARG A 59 2.66 5.51 13.93
CA ARG A 59 1.40 5.44 14.69
C ARG A 59 0.19 5.60 13.77
N ALA A 60 0.25 6.51 12.81
CA ALA A 60 -0.83 6.71 11.84
C ALA A 60 -1.00 5.50 10.89
N LEU A 61 0.11 4.89 10.45
CA LEU A 61 0.08 3.67 9.62
C LEU A 61 -0.57 2.50 10.37
N ASP A 62 -0.16 2.27 11.62
CA ASP A 62 -0.65 1.15 12.42
C ASP A 62 -2.14 1.33 12.76
N ARG A 63 -2.59 2.56 13.08
CA ARG A 63 -4.02 2.88 13.26
C ARG A 63 -4.84 2.68 11.97
N ALA A 64 -4.29 3.02 10.81
CA ALA A 64 -4.98 2.81 9.53
C ALA A 64 -5.05 1.32 9.13
N ALA A 65 -4.07 0.52 9.54
CA ALA A 65 -4.09 -0.93 9.38
C ALA A 65 -5.12 -1.59 10.29
N ALA A 66 -5.17 -1.19 11.57
CA ALA A 66 -6.17 -1.68 12.54
C ALA A 66 -7.62 -1.40 12.08
N LYS A 67 -7.86 -0.24 11.44
CA LYS A 67 -9.16 0.10 10.85
C LYS A 67 -9.46 -0.61 9.52
N GLY A 68 -8.57 -1.44 9.00
CA GLY A 68 -8.72 -2.16 7.72
C GLY A 68 -8.69 -1.24 6.49
N ILE A 69 -8.26 0.02 6.62
CA ILE A 69 -8.23 1.00 5.53
C ILE A 69 -7.01 0.75 4.62
N LEU A 70 -5.91 0.31 5.25
CA LEU A 70 -4.69 -0.19 4.62
C LEU A 70 -4.49 -1.66 4.99
N HIS A 71 -4.03 -2.46 4.03
CA HIS A 71 -3.66 -3.84 4.30
C HIS A 71 -2.43 -3.91 5.22
N ALA A 72 -2.40 -4.86 6.16
CA ALA A 72 -1.29 -5.08 7.11
C ALA A 72 0.09 -5.09 6.42
N ASN A 73 0.27 -5.91 5.39
CA ASN A 73 1.50 -5.93 4.58
C ASN A 73 1.85 -4.58 3.94
N ASN A 74 0.87 -3.76 3.54
CA ASN A 74 1.16 -2.44 2.99
C ASN A 74 1.67 -1.49 4.07
N ALA A 75 1.03 -1.51 5.25
CA ALA A 75 1.48 -0.76 6.42
C ALA A 75 2.88 -1.21 6.88
N ALA A 76 3.11 -2.52 7.01
CA ALA A 76 4.40 -3.11 7.37
C ALA A 76 5.52 -2.70 6.39
N ARG A 77 5.28 -2.76 5.08
CA ARG A 77 6.26 -2.30 4.07
C ARG A 77 6.59 -0.83 4.22
N ARG A 78 5.60 0.03 4.50
CA ARG A 78 5.82 1.47 4.67
C ARG A 78 6.59 1.77 5.96
N LYS A 79 6.22 1.10 7.06
CA LYS A 79 6.92 1.16 8.36
C LYS A 79 8.38 0.76 8.21
N ALA A 80 8.64 -0.40 7.60
CA ALA A 80 10.00 -0.90 7.36
C ALA A 80 10.86 0.04 6.50
N ARG A 81 10.28 0.75 5.52
CA ARG A 81 11.01 1.73 4.71
C ARG A 81 11.42 2.96 5.52
N LEU A 82 10.52 3.48 6.36
CA LEU A 82 10.81 4.63 7.22
C LEU A 82 11.88 4.30 8.26
N THR A 83 11.78 3.13 8.91
CA THR A 83 12.76 2.72 9.91
C THR A 83 14.14 2.50 9.31
N ARG A 84 14.23 1.88 8.12
CA ARG A 84 15.50 1.71 7.40
C ARG A 84 16.16 3.05 7.07
N GLN A 85 15.38 4.07 6.69
CA GLN A 85 15.92 5.40 6.41
C GLN A 85 16.48 6.06 7.67
N LEU A 86 15.78 5.95 8.81
CA LEU A 86 16.27 6.44 10.09
C LEU A 86 17.58 5.76 10.52
N VAL A 87 17.63 4.43 10.46
CA VAL A 87 18.83 3.66 10.83
C VAL A 87 20.02 4.03 9.94
N LYS A 88 19.79 4.22 8.64
CA LYS A 88 20.82 4.66 7.69
C LYS A 88 21.38 6.04 8.04
N LEU A 89 20.53 6.98 8.46
CA LEU A 89 20.96 8.32 8.85
C LEU A 89 21.71 8.33 10.18
N ALA A 90 21.28 7.51 11.14
CA ALA A 90 21.95 7.37 12.42
C ALA A 90 23.30 6.63 12.34
N GLY A 91 23.66 6.08 11.17
CA GLY A 91 24.95 5.40 10.97
C GLY A 91 25.09 4.07 11.72
N LEU A 92 24.03 3.54 12.32
CA LEU A 92 24.09 2.25 13.01
C LEU A 92 24.27 1.12 11.97
N PRO A 93 25.20 0.17 12.20
CA PRO A 93 25.32 -1.00 11.36
C PRO A 93 24.00 -1.77 11.41
N ALA A 94 23.57 -2.30 10.27
CA ALA A 94 22.34 -3.10 10.16
C ALA A 94 22.47 -4.35 11.03
N ALA A 95 22.13 -4.24 12.32
CA ALA A 95 22.15 -5.35 13.25
C ALA A 95 21.13 -6.40 12.79
N GLY A 96 21.65 -7.56 12.37
CA GLY A 96 20.97 -8.84 12.31
C GLY A 96 19.57 -8.84 11.69
N ALA A 97 19.48 -8.87 10.37
CA ALA A 97 18.31 -9.41 9.68
C ALA A 97 18.25 -10.94 9.91
N GLY A 98 17.80 -11.35 11.10
CA GLY A 98 17.73 -12.75 11.51
C GLY A 98 16.64 -12.99 12.55
N SER A 99 15.42 -13.21 12.07
CA SER A 99 14.40 -14.16 12.61
C SER A 99 13.01 -13.74 12.12
N GLY A 100 12.65 -14.27 10.96
CA GLY A 100 11.34 -14.09 10.35
C GLY A 100 11.07 -15.20 9.36
N GLY A 101 11.13 -16.45 9.84
CA GLY A 101 10.66 -17.65 9.15
C GLY A 101 11.35 -17.96 7.82
N SER A 102 12.45 -18.71 7.88
CA SER A 102 12.78 -19.61 6.78
C SER A 102 11.65 -20.64 6.68
N ARG A 103 10.65 -20.38 5.82
CA ARG A 103 9.92 -21.51 5.25
C ARG A 103 10.87 -22.10 4.21
N PRO A 104 11.42 -23.31 4.42
CA PRO A 104 12.27 -23.93 3.43
C PRO A 104 11.48 -24.00 2.13
N LYS A 105 12.13 -23.62 1.02
CA LYS A 105 11.55 -23.84 -0.30
C LYS A 105 11.35 -25.35 -0.46
N LYS A 106 10.11 -25.81 -0.29
CA LYS A 106 9.74 -27.14 -0.78
C LYS A 106 9.77 -27.03 -2.30
N ALA A 107 10.86 -27.51 -2.89
CA ALA A 107 10.87 -27.91 -4.28
C ALA A 107 9.81 -29.00 -4.45
N SER A 108 8.71 -28.67 -5.13
CA SER A 108 7.87 -29.65 -5.84
C SER A 108 6.82 -28.93 -6.68
N ALA A 109 6.87 -29.22 -7.99
CA ALA A 109 5.92 -28.94 -9.06
C ALA A 109 5.95 -27.56 -9.73
N ALA A 110 6.50 -27.54 -10.95
CA ALA A 110 6.34 -26.49 -11.94
C ALA A 110 4.85 -26.31 -12.32
N PRO A 111 4.37 -25.09 -12.57
CA PRO A 111 3.22 -24.88 -13.43
C PRO A 111 3.72 -24.58 -14.85
N ALA A 112 3.23 -25.38 -15.79
CA ALA A 112 3.43 -25.25 -17.22
C ALA A 112 3.19 -23.82 -17.75
N ALA A 113 3.89 -23.50 -18.83
CA ALA A 113 3.85 -22.27 -19.59
C ALA A 113 2.44 -21.67 -19.75
N ARG A 114 2.28 -20.39 -19.42
CA ARG A 114 1.24 -19.55 -20.01
C ARG A 114 1.95 -18.56 -20.93
N ALA A 115 1.96 -18.92 -22.20
CA ALA A 115 2.46 -18.10 -23.29
C ALA A 115 1.83 -16.69 -23.23
N ARG A 116 2.66 -15.68 -23.49
CA ARG A 116 2.17 -14.35 -23.84
C ARG A 116 1.57 -14.45 -25.23
N THR A 117 0.28 -14.16 -25.38
CA THR A 117 -0.30 -13.81 -26.67
C THR A 117 -0.56 -12.32 -26.64
N ASP A 118 0.48 -11.56 -26.96
CA ASP A 118 0.30 -10.26 -27.59
C ASP A 118 -0.08 -10.56 -29.05
N ASP A 119 -1.36 -10.44 -29.40
CA ASP A 119 -1.73 -10.31 -30.82
C ASP A 119 -2.92 -9.38 -31.00
N LYS A 120 -2.57 -8.25 -31.61
CA LYS A 120 -3.43 -7.19 -32.10
C LYS A 120 -3.90 -7.62 -33.49
N LYS A 121 -5.18 -7.98 -33.67
CA LYS A 121 -5.77 -8.02 -35.02
C LYS A 121 -7.26 -7.65 -35.04
N ALA A 122 -7.50 -6.60 -35.80
CA ALA A 122 -8.74 -6.00 -36.26
C ALA A 122 -10.00 -6.90 -36.33
N ALA A 123 -11.12 -6.39 -35.83
CA ALA A 123 -12.45 -6.82 -36.23
C ALA A 123 -12.88 -6.06 -37.50
N PRO A 124 -13.16 -6.72 -38.63
CA PRO A 124 -13.72 -6.05 -39.80
C PRO A 124 -15.23 -5.82 -39.63
N LYS A 125 -15.66 -4.61 -40.00
CA LYS A 125 -17.06 -4.27 -40.28
C LYS A 125 -17.55 -5.10 -41.48
N LYS A 126 -18.78 -5.65 -41.42
CA LYS A 126 -19.79 -5.73 -42.52
C LYS A 126 -21.01 -6.59 -42.07
N THR A 127 -22.17 -5.97 -41.87
CA THR A 127 -23.39 -5.98 -42.73
C THR A 127 -24.26 -7.25 -42.68
N GLY A 128 -25.48 -7.11 -42.13
CA GLY A 128 -26.75 -7.40 -42.82
C GLY A 128 -27.28 -8.84 -43.00
N SER A 129 -28.59 -8.98 -42.73
CA SER A 129 -29.55 -10.08 -43.04
C SER A 129 -29.32 -11.41 -42.28
N LYS A 130 -30.31 -11.99 -41.60
CA LYS A 130 -31.70 -12.29 -41.98
C LYS A 130 -32.63 -12.24 -40.78
#